data_AF-A0A2T3NYS0-F1
#
_entry.id   AF-A0A2T3NYS0-F1
#
_cell.length_a   1.000
_cell.length_b   1.000
_cell.length_c   1.000
_cell.angle_alpha   90.00
_cell.angle_beta   90.00
_cell.angle_gamma   90.00
#
_symmetry.space_group_name_H-M   'P 1'
#
loop_
_entity.id
_entity.type
_entity.pdbx_description
1 polymer ?
#
loop_
_entity_poly.entity_id
_entity_poly.type
_entity_poly.pdbx_seq_one_letter_code
_entity_poly.pdbx_strand_id
1 'polypeptide(L)'
;MLEEQQNNPLHGLKLETLLKELVDHYGWEILDTAMRFNCFHTNPSIESSLKYLRKTEWAREKLEAFYLSRFKRMPRPTAEEREIPPRQRTFAVGITPREPMELTVESILASQAKAASSYKSRQSRNRKPRR
;
A
#
# COMPACT_ATOMS: atom_id res chain seq x y z
N MET A 1 -18.73 -15.24 -14.08
CA MET A 1 -17.58 -14.30 -14.12
C MET A 1 -17.71 -13.11 -13.14
N LEU A 2 -18.63 -13.14 -12.16
CA LEU A 2 -18.73 -12.11 -11.10
C LEU A 2 -18.66 -12.70 -9.67
N GLU A 3 -18.81 -14.02 -9.53
CA GLU A 3 -18.85 -14.70 -8.22
C GLU A 3 -17.45 -14.90 -7.61
N GLU A 4 -16.38 -14.87 -8.41
CA GLU A 4 -15.00 -15.11 -7.93
C GLU A 4 -14.37 -13.90 -7.22
N GLN A 5 -14.97 -12.70 -7.34
CA GLN A 5 -14.49 -11.48 -6.67
C GLN A 5 -15.15 -11.22 -5.31
N GLN A 6 -16.17 -12.01 -4.90
CA GLN A 6 -16.91 -11.79 -3.66
C GLN A 6 -16.03 -11.77 -2.41
N ASN A 7 -14.88 -12.46 -2.44
CA ASN A 7 -13.99 -12.57 -1.27
C ASN A 7 -13.01 -11.40 -1.14
N ASN A 8 -13.04 -10.41 -2.04
CA ASN A 8 -12.16 -9.25 -1.93
C ASN A 8 -12.76 -8.21 -0.98
N PRO A 9 -12.08 -7.83 0.13
CA PRO A 9 -12.60 -6.85 1.08
C PRO A 9 -12.68 -5.42 0.51
N LEU A 10 -12.14 -5.17 -0.69
CA LEU A 10 -12.32 -3.91 -1.42
C LEU A 10 -13.60 -3.89 -2.28
N HIS A 11 -14.28 -5.02 -2.44
CA HIS A 11 -15.50 -5.10 -3.22
C HIS A 11 -16.62 -4.29 -2.56
N GLY A 12 -17.22 -3.34 -3.29
CA GLY A 12 -18.22 -2.41 -2.76
C GLY A 12 -17.67 -1.29 -1.85
N LEU A 13 -16.38 -1.31 -1.50
CA LEU A 13 -15.77 -0.27 -0.66
C LEU A 13 -15.46 0.99 -1.47
N LYS A 14 -16.05 2.12 -1.06
CA LYS A 14 -15.79 3.44 -1.64
C LYS A 14 -14.37 3.89 -1.30
N LEU A 15 -13.70 4.53 -2.28
CA LEU A 15 -12.35 5.07 -2.10
C LEU A 15 -12.28 6.12 -0.96
N GLU A 16 -13.35 6.89 -0.78
CA GLU A 16 -13.47 7.85 0.32
C GLU A 16 -13.49 7.17 1.69
N THR A 17 -14.27 6.11 1.85
CA THR A 17 -14.34 5.34 3.09
C THR A 17 -12.98 4.73 3.42
N LEU A 18 -12.34 4.11 2.42
CA LEU A 18 -11.01 3.54 2.55
C LEU A 18 -9.99 4.59 3.05
N LEU A 19 -9.96 5.76 2.40
CA LEU A 19 -9.05 6.84 2.78
C LEU A 19 -9.34 7.35 4.19
N LYS A 20 -10.61 7.53 4.57
CA LYS A 20 -11.00 7.97 5.91
C LYS A 20 -10.52 6.99 6.97
N GLU A 21 -10.73 5.68 6.78
CA GLU A 21 -10.27 4.65 7.72
C GLU A 21 -8.74 4.65 7.88
N LEU A 22 -8.00 4.84 6.78
CA LEU A 22 -6.53 4.93 6.85
C LEU A 22 -6.06 6.17 7.62
N VAL A 23 -6.68 7.33 7.37
CA VAL A 23 -6.32 8.59 8.02
C VAL A 23 -6.71 8.57 9.49
N ASP A 24 -7.88 8.02 9.83
CA ASP A 24 -8.34 7.88 11.21
C ASP A 24 -7.41 7.01 12.05
N HIS A 25 -6.93 5.90 11.47
CA HIS A 25 -6.05 4.97 12.18
C HIS A 25 -4.57 5.36 12.18
N TYR A 26 -4.04 5.87 11.06
CA TYR A 26 -2.60 6.14 10.90
C TYR A 26 -2.23 7.62 10.87
N GLY A 27 -3.17 8.51 10.59
CA GLY A 27 -2.87 9.92 10.36
C GLY A 27 -2.08 10.18 9.07
N TRP A 28 -1.91 11.46 8.76
CA TRP A 28 -1.28 11.88 7.51
C TRP A 28 0.23 11.65 7.47
N GLU A 29 0.94 11.84 8.59
CA GLU A 29 2.40 11.74 8.65
C GLU A 29 2.91 10.32 8.36
N ILE A 30 2.24 9.30 8.91
CA ILE A 30 2.58 7.89 8.66
C ILE A 30 2.29 7.52 7.21
N LEU A 31 1.14 7.95 6.68
CA LEU A 31 0.75 7.68 5.30
C LEU A 31 1.69 8.35 4.30
N ASP A 32 2.10 9.59 4.54
CA ASP A 32 3.10 10.28 3.72
C ASP A 32 4.47 9.58 3.79
N THR A 33 4.93 9.21 4.98
CA THR A 33 6.20 8.48 5.13
C THR A 33 6.18 7.12 4.41
N ALA A 34 5.03 6.42 4.45
CA ALA A 34 4.86 5.11 3.84
C ALA A 34 4.71 5.17 2.31
N MET A 35 3.89 6.08 1.79
CA MET A 35 3.54 6.13 0.37
C MET A 35 4.29 7.20 -0.41
N ARG A 36 4.75 8.26 0.25
CA ARG A 36 5.42 9.45 -0.31
C ARG A 36 4.60 10.10 -1.41
N PHE A 37 3.34 10.41 -1.11
CA PHE A 37 2.45 11.09 -2.04
C PHE A 37 2.46 12.59 -1.76
N ASN A 38 2.74 13.39 -2.78
CA ASN A 38 2.80 14.85 -2.65
C ASN A 38 1.50 15.46 -2.06
N CYS A 39 0.32 14.84 -2.30
CA CYS A 39 -0.94 15.32 -1.73
C CYS A 39 -1.00 15.21 -0.21
N PHE A 40 -0.31 14.24 0.40
CA PHE A 40 -0.28 14.06 1.85
C PHE A 40 0.73 15.01 2.52
N HIS A 41 1.80 15.39 1.81
CA HIS A 41 2.79 16.33 2.30
C HIS A 41 2.33 17.81 2.20
N THR A 42 1.77 18.22 1.06
CA THR A 42 1.55 19.66 0.78
C THR A 42 0.19 20.18 1.24
N ASN A 43 -0.89 19.40 1.10
CA ASN A 43 -2.23 19.82 1.53
C ASN A 43 -3.05 18.59 1.95
N PRO A 44 -2.75 18.02 3.14
CA PRO A 44 -3.41 16.81 3.63
C PRO A 44 -4.88 17.08 3.92
N SER A 45 -5.74 16.82 2.94
CA SER A 45 -7.18 16.81 3.11
C SER A 45 -7.80 15.63 2.38
N ILE A 46 -8.95 15.17 2.86
CA ILE A 46 -9.68 14.05 2.26
C ILE A 46 -10.07 14.40 0.82
N GLU A 47 -10.57 15.61 0.58
CA GLU A 47 -11.03 16.04 -0.74
C GLU A 47 -9.88 16.20 -1.75
N SER A 48 -8.76 16.82 -1.35
CA SER A 48 -7.59 17.01 -2.23
C SER A 48 -6.99 15.66 -2.62
N SER A 49 -6.91 14.75 -1.64
CA SER A 49 -6.41 13.40 -1.82
C SER A 49 -7.31 12.58 -2.73
N LEU A 50 -8.64 12.66 -2.58
CA LEU A 50 -9.57 11.97 -3.47
C LEU A 50 -9.47 12.47 -4.90
N LYS A 51 -9.35 13.78 -5.10
CA LYS A 51 -9.14 14.36 -6.44
C LYS A 51 -7.86 13.85 -7.07
N TYR A 52 -6.77 13.72 -6.30
CA TYR A 52 -5.50 13.17 -6.75
C TYR A 52 -5.63 11.66 -7.09
N LEU A 53 -6.14 10.84 -6.17
CA LEU A 53 -6.27 9.40 -6.34
C LEU A 53 -7.22 9.02 -7.49
N ARG A 54 -8.22 9.85 -7.80
CA ARG A 54 -9.09 9.65 -8.98
C ARG A 54 -8.38 9.91 -10.31
N LYS A 55 -7.40 10.83 -10.32
CA LYS A 55 -6.61 11.16 -11.52
C LYS A 55 -5.41 10.23 -11.71
N THR A 56 -4.89 9.69 -10.62
CA THR A 56 -3.63 8.93 -10.60
C THR A 56 -3.90 7.49 -10.21
N GLU A 57 -4.19 6.66 -11.22
CA GLU A 57 -4.59 5.26 -11.02
C GLU A 57 -3.57 4.44 -10.25
N TRP A 58 -2.29 4.51 -10.61
CA TRP A 58 -1.23 3.80 -9.89
C TRP A 58 -1.14 4.20 -8.40
N ALA A 59 -1.50 5.44 -8.05
CA ALA A 59 -1.51 5.91 -6.67
C ALA A 59 -2.72 5.32 -5.91
N ARG A 60 -3.88 5.25 -6.58
CA ARG A 60 -5.07 4.55 -6.04
C ARG A 60 -4.77 3.09 -5.78
N GLU A 61 -4.17 2.38 -6.74
CA GLU A 61 -3.81 0.97 -6.59
C GLU A 61 -2.79 0.76 -5.47
N LYS A 62 -1.78 1.63 -5.36
CA LYS A 62 -0.80 1.56 -4.27
C LYS A 62 -1.46 1.75 -2.90
N LEU A 63 -2.42 2.66 -2.79
CA LEU A 63 -3.17 2.91 -1.56
C LEU A 63 -4.09 1.73 -1.20
N GLU A 64 -4.75 1.12 -2.18
CA GLU A 64 -5.56 -0.08 -1.99
C GLU A 64 -4.71 -1.30 -1.58
N ALA A 65 -3.55 -1.48 -2.21
CA ALA A 65 -2.60 -2.52 -1.82
C ALA A 65 -2.05 -2.29 -0.41
N PHE A 66 -1.81 -1.03 -0.01
CA PHE A 66 -1.42 -0.69 1.36
C PHE A 66 -2.54 -1.05 2.35
N TYR A 67 -3.78 -0.69 2.05
CA TYR A 67 -4.94 -1.02 2.86
C TYR A 67 -5.10 -2.52 3.08
N LEU A 68 -5.03 -3.32 2.00
CA LEU A 68 -5.09 -4.78 2.09
C LEU A 68 -3.97 -5.35 2.96
N SER A 69 -2.73 -4.90 2.75
CA SER A 69 -1.56 -5.50 3.40
C SER A 69 -1.33 -5.05 4.83
N ARG A 70 -1.61 -3.78 5.17
CA ARG A 70 -1.31 -3.19 6.49
C ARG A 70 -2.55 -3.03 7.34
N PHE A 71 -3.67 -2.60 6.76
CA PHE A 71 -4.89 -2.36 7.52
C PHE A 71 -5.74 -3.62 7.68
N LYS A 72 -5.96 -4.40 6.61
CA LYS A 72 -6.71 -5.67 6.68
C LYS A 72 -5.83 -6.90 6.91
N ARG A 73 -4.50 -6.73 6.86
CA ARG A 73 -3.47 -7.77 7.03
C ARG A 73 -3.71 -9.02 6.16
N MET A 74 -4.14 -8.80 4.93
CA MET A 74 -4.36 -9.83 3.93
C MET A 74 -3.04 -10.51 3.54
N PRO A 75 -3.03 -11.79 3.12
CA PRO A 75 -1.84 -12.44 2.59
C PRO A 75 -1.18 -11.59 1.50
N ARG A 76 0.15 -11.68 1.45
CA ARG A 76 0.91 -11.01 0.40
C ARG A 76 0.58 -11.65 -0.94
N PRO A 77 0.37 -10.85 -1.99
CA PRO A 77 0.09 -11.38 -3.31
C PRO A 77 1.30 -12.16 -3.85
N THR A 78 1.02 -13.21 -4.61
CA THR A 78 2.01 -13.95 -5.41
C THR A 78 2.63 -13.05 -6.49
N ALA A 79 3.58 -13.56 -7.27
CA ALA A 79 4.20 -12.75 -8.33
C ALA A 79 3.17 -12.37 -9.42
N GLU A 80 2.36 -13.32 -9.84
CA GLU A 80 1.33 -13.17 -10.88
C GLU A 80 0.20 -12.23 -10.43
N GLU A 81 -0.26 -12.38 -9.18
CA GLU A 81 -1.31 -11.52 -8.62
C GLU A 81 -0.88 -10.05 -8.51
N ARG A 82 0.42 -9.75 -8.44
CA ARG A 82 0.92 -8.36 -8.36
C ARG A 82 0.69 -7.58 -9.63
N GLU A 83 0.63 -8.26 -10.77
CA GLU A 83 0.34 -7.65 -12.07
C GLU A 83 -1.13 -7.28 -12.20
N ILE A 84 -2.00 -7.93 -11.41
CA ILE A 84 -3.43 -7.68 -11.37
C ILE A 84 -3.72 -6.50 -10.42
N PRO A 85 -4.60 -5.55 -10.81
CA PRO A 85 -5.06 -4.47 -9.93
C PRO A 85 -5.66 -5.00 -8.62
N PRO A 86 -5.46 -4.33 -7.47
CA PRO A 86 -5.91 -4.81 -6.16
C PRO A 86 -7.40 -5.17 -6.07
N ARG A 87 -8.26 -4.42 -6.77
CA ARG A 87 -9.72 -4.67 -6.81
C ARG A 87 -10.11 -5.88 -7.66
N GLN A 88 -9.27 -6.28 -8.61
CA GLN A 88 -9.51 -7.43 -9.49
C GLN A 88 -8.89 -8.73 -8.93
N ARG A 89 -8.12 -8.64 -7.84
CA ARG A 89 -7.53 -9.81 -7.18
C ARG A 89 -8.61 -10.65 -6.50
N THR A 90 -8.46 -11.97 -6.59
CA THR A 90 -9.24 -12.95 -5.85
C THR A 90 -8.46 -13.36 -4.60
N PHE A 91 -9.18 -13.78 -3.56
CA PHE A 91 -8.59 -14.31 -2.32
C PHE A 91 -9.27 -15.62 -1.97
N ALA A 92 -8.50 -16.51 -1.31
CA ALA A 92 -9.03 -17.79 -0.87
C ALA A 92 -10.20 -17.60 0.12
N VAL A 93 -11.21 -18.46 -0.01
CA VAL A 93 -12.39 -18.48 0.86
C VAL A 93 -11.96 -18.74 2.31
N GLY A 94 -12.53 -18.00 3.27
CA GLY A 94 -12.27 -18.19 4.70
C GLY A 94 -11.17 -17.32 5.30
N ILE A 95 -10.53 -16.45 4.51
CA ILE A 95 -9.60 -15.46 5.04
C ILE A 95 -10.39 -14.24 5.54
N THR A 96 -10.39 -14.05 6.85
CA THR A 96 -11.00 -12.86 7.48
C THR A 96 -9.96 -11.76 7.67
N PRO A 97 -10.30 -10.48 7.41
CA PRO A 97 -9.44 -9.38 7.79
C PRO A 97 -9.09 -9.39 9.27
N ARG A 98 -7.85 -9.01 9.59
CA ARG A 98 -7.40 -8.84 10.98
C ARG A 98 -7.34 -7.36 11.35
N GLU A 99 -7.10 -7.10 12.63
CA GLU A 99 -6.85 -5.77 13.15
C GLU A 99 -5.69 -5.08 12.42
N PRO A 100 -5.76 -3.75 12.22
CA PRO A 100 -4.71 -2.99 11.56
C PRO A 100 -3.35 -3.15 12.24
N MET A 101 -2.30 -3.18 11.44
CA MET A 101 -0.93 -3.25 11.95
C MET A 101 -0.50 -1.88 12.48
N GLU A 102 -0.08 -1.79 13.73
CA GLU A 102 0.50 -0.55 14.25
C GLU A 102 1.76 -0.16 13.45
N LEU A 103 1.80 1.09 13.01
CA LEU A 103 2.89 1.66 12.20
C LEU A 103 3.37 2.93 12.89
N THR A 104 4.70 3.04 13.06
CA THR A 104 5.36 4.27 13.50
C THR A 104 6.23 4.80 12.36
N VAL A 105 6.37 6.13 12.30
CA VAL A 105 7.24 6.82 11.31
C VAL A 105 8.66 6.26 11.38
N GLU A 106 9.19 6.10 12.60
CA GLU A 106 10.52 5.55 12.84
C GLU A 106 10.69 4.12 12.31
N SER A 107 9.71 3.25 12.54
CA SER A 107 9.73 1.86 12.05
C SER A 107 9.74 1.81 10.53
N ILE A 108 8.95 2.66 9.89
CA ILE A 108 8.91 2.77 8.43
C ILE A 108 10.26 3.25 7.90
N LEU A 109 10.83 4.32 8.48
CA LEU A 109 12.13 4.86 8.07
C LEU A 109 13.26 3.86 8.29
N ALA A 110 13.28 3.15 9.42
CA ALA A 110 14.24 2.09 9.71
C ALA A 110 14.13 0.94 8.69
N SER A 111 12.91 0.52 8.36
CA SER A 111 12.67 -0.49 7.32
C SER A 111 13.17 -0.02 5.95
N GLN A 112 12.92 1.24 5.59
CA GLN A 112 13.40 1.83 4.32
C GLN A 112 14.93 1.93 4.29
N ALA A 113 15.56 2.33 5.40
CA ALA A 113 17.02 2.42 5.54
C ALA A 113 17.68 1.04 5.41
N LYS A 114 17.10 0.00 6.04
CA LYS A 114 17.56 -1.39 5.92
C LYS A 114 17.43 -1.92 4.49
N ALA A 115 16.32 -1.62 3.82
CA ALA A 115 16.15 -1.96 2.42
C ALA A 115 17.21 -1.26 1.54
N ALA A 116 17.45 0.04 1.76
CA ALA A 116 18.45 0.80 1.01
C ALA A 116 19.90 0.29 1.23
N SER A 117 20.29 -0.04 2.47
CA SER A 117 21.63 -0.55 2.77
C SER A 117 21.87 -1.96 2.20
N SER A 118 20.86 -2.83 2.28
CA SER A 118 20.93 -4.16 1.64
C SER A 118 21.04 -4.07 0.12
N TYR A 119 20.35 -3.12 -0.51
CA TYR A 119 20.49 -2.86 -1.95
C TYR A 119 21.90 -2.35 -2.30
N LYS A 120 22.41 -1.36 -1.57
CA LYS A 120 23.77 -0.82 -1.77
C LYS A 120 24.86 -1.89 -1.64
N SER A 121 24.76 -2.76 -0.63
CA SER A 121 25.74 -3.85 -0.42
C SER A 121 25.69 -4.93 -1.51
N ARG A 122 24.50 -5.25 -2.04
CA ARG A 122 24.37 -6.13 -3.21
C ARG A 122 24.96 -5.49 -4.45
N GLN A 123 24.70 -4.20 -4.68
CA GLN A 123 25.21 -3.47 -5.83
C GLN A 123 26.74 -3.35 -5.81
N SER A 124 27.34 -3.10 -4.64
CA SER A 124 28.80 -3.03 -4.51
C SER A 124 29.48 -4.37 -4.79
N ARG A 125 28.88 -5.49 -4.34
CA ARG A 125 29.38 -6.85 -4.63
C ARG A 125 29.29 -7.21 -6.12
N ASN A 126 28.26 -6.74 -6.83
CA ASN A 126 28.04 -7.06 -8.23
C ASN A 126 28.82 -6.18 -9.22
N ARG A 127 29.48 -5.11 -8.76
CA ARG A 127 30.39 -4.32 -9.60
C ARG A 127 31.68 -5.12 -9.82
N LYS A 128 31.77 -5.84 -10.94
CA LYS A 128 33.06 -6.37 -11.42
C LYS A 128 34.06 -5.21 -11.54
N PRO A 129 35.33 -5.39 -11.13
CA PRO A 129 36.36 -4.40 -11.38
C PRO A 129 36.47 -4.23 -12.90
N ARG A 130 36.33 -2.98 -13.37
CA ARG A 130 36.64 -2.63 -14.76
C ARG A 130 38.16 -2.73 -14.89
N ARG A 131 38.62 -3.74 -15.62
CA ARG A 131 40.03 -3.99 -15.93
C ARG A 131 40.40 -3.26 -17.21
#